data_AF-A0A919HCZ1-F1
#
_entry.id   AF-A0A919HCZ1-F1
#
_cell.length_a   1.000
_cell.length_b   1.000
_cell.length_c   1.000
_cell.angle_alpha   90.00
_cell.angle_beta   90.00
_cell.angle_gamma   90.00
#
_symmetry.space_group_name_H-M   'P 1'
#
loop_
_entity.id
_entity.type
_entity.pdbx_description
1 polymer ?
#
loop_
_entity_poly.entity_id
_entity_poly.type
_entity_poly.pdbx_seq_one_letter_code
_entity_poly.pdbx_strand_id
1 'polypeptide(L)'
;MSGRRIQYQQGLKDTVPASDLAEGLLNNVQRPPVLSRDGSRELYPGAPLPHFNEVDEGVAVDSLVTNRIWTAMGLDPATTLHDIRWGDEYDGRFVWVMEISGAVPASHHGGYHKSWSMRQPPMYFPLGGGTLSGVSKPGELVWSRVFLMDGVLHADLGRATALELPEEETRRRLDATTPQWPIMHAELHGVSRDQFMARHRANHLNVAYAPDAGAADAALAVKAVLFAELGVRVHLCGAVAL
;
A
#
# COMPACT_ATOMS: atom_id res chain seq x y z
N MET A 1 6.86 5.49 -17.02
CA MET A 1 5.47 5.68 -16.52
C MET A 1 5.44 6.89 -15.60
N SER A 2 4.45 7.76 -15.76
CA SER A 2 4.08 8.81 -14.80
C SER A 2 2.93 8.29 -13.92
N GLY A 3 3.01 8.51 -12.60
CA GLY A 3 1.92 8.14 -11.68
C GLY A 3 0.67 9.00 -11.91
N ARG A 4 -0.50 8.49 -11.54
CA ARG A 4 -1.76 9.25 -11.56
C ARG A 4 -2.35 9.35 -10.16
N ARG A 5 -3.11 10.42 -9.91
CA ARG A 5 -3.65 10.75 -8.60
C ARG A 5 -5.09 11.18 -8.69
N ILE A 6 -5.86 10.83 -7.67
CA ILE A 6 -7.19 11.34 -7.43
C ILE A 6 -7.18 11.83 -5.98
N GLN A 7 -7.45 13.12 -5.79
CA GLN A 7 -7.51 13.72 -4.45
C GLN A 7 -8.69 13.18 -3.67
N TYR A 8 -9.83 13.06 -4.35
CA TYR A 8 -11.14 12.74 -3.83
C TYR A 8 -11.61 13.61 -2.65
N GLN A 9 -11.07 13.42 -1.44
CA GLN A 9 -11.47 14.20 -0.26
C GLN A 9 -10.73 15.55 -0.17
N GLN A 10 -11.36 16.65 0.25
CA GLN A 10 -12.81 16.89 0.40
C GLN A 10 -13.43 17.45 -0.91
N GLY A 11 -12.63 17.75 -1.92
CA GLY A 11 -13.08 18.53 -3.08
C GLY A 11 -14.04 17.82 -4.04
N LEU A 12 -13.93 16.49 -4.19
CA LEU A 12 -14.76 15.71 -5.12
C LEU A 12 -15.85 14.88 -4.44
N LYS A 13 -15.71 14.59 -3.13
CA LYS A 13 -16.59 13.67 -2.40
C LYS A 13 -18.08 14.01 -2.44
N ASP A 14 -18.41 15.29 -2.66
CA ASP A 14 -19.77 15.81 -2.72
C ASP A 14 -20.33 15.89 -4.14
N THR A 15 -19.52 15.51 -5.15
CA THR A 15 -19.86 15.66 -6.58
C THR A 15 -19.89 14.34 -7.34
N VAL A 16 -19.10 13.36 -6.92
CA VAL A 16 -19.01 12.04 -7.56
C VAL A 16 -18.85 10.93 -6.52
N PRO A 17 -19.25 9.67 -6.82
CA PRO A 17 -18.95 8.52 -5.97
C PRO A 17 -17.44 8.26 -5.81
N ALA A 18 -17.07 7.57 -4.73
CA ALA A 18 -15.68 7.22 -4.43
C ALA A 18 -15.01 6.41 -5.54
N SER A 19 -13.75 6.73 -5.82
CA SER A 19 -12.94 6.15 -6.88
C SER A 19 -12.23 4.86 -6.47
N ASP A 20 -12.39 4.38 -5.23
CA ASP A 20 -11.54 3.35 -4.63
C ASP A 20 -11.43 2.09 -5.49
N LEU A 21 -12.54 1.54 -5.96
CA LEU A 21 -12.52 0.36 -6.83
C LEU A 21 -11.67 0.60 -8.08
N ALA A 22 -11.77 1.78 -8.71
CA ALA A 22 -10.96 2.12 -9.87
C ALA A 22 -9.47 2.24 -9.49
N GLU A 23 -9.15 2.84 -8.34
CA GLU A 23 -7.77 2.99 -7.85
C GLU A 23 -7.12 1.63 -7.56
N GLY A 24 -7.85 0.73 -6.90
CA GLY A 24 -7.40 -0.64 -6.65
C GLY A 24 -7.21 -1.46 -7.93
N LEU A 25 -8.09 -1.28 -8.92
CA LEU A 25 -7.94 -1.89 -10.24
C LEU A 25 -6.72 -1.34 -10.98
N LEU A 26 -6.46 -0.04 -10.93
CA LEU A 26 -5.30 0.58 -11.58
C LEU A 26 -3.99 0.07 -10.99
N ASN A 27 -3.91 -0.11 -9.68
CA ASN A 27 -2.70 -0.60 -9.02
C ASN A 27 -2.46 -2.11 -9.16
N ASN A 28 -3.35 -2.87 -9.83
CA ASN A 28 -3.20 -4.30 -10.04
C ASN A 28 -2.69 -4.62 -11.47
N VAL A 29 -1.79 -5.61 -11.59
CA VAL A 29 -1.29 -6.10 -12.89
C VAL A 29 -2.45 -6.71 -13.71
N GLN A 30 -3.23 -7.57 -13.06
CA GLN A 30 -4.38 -8.23 -13.68
C GLN A 30 -5.59 -7.30 -13.64
N ARG A 31 -5.60 -6.23 -14.43
CA ARG A 31 -6.72 -5.29 -14.50
C ARG A 31 -7.47 -5.41 -15.83
N PRO A 32 -8.75 -4.99 -15.89
CA PRO A 32 -9.44 -4.88 -17.16
C PRO A 32 -8.65 -3.99 -18.14
N PRO A 33 -8.62 -4.35 -19.44
CA PRO A 33 -7.93 -3.55 -20.44
C PRO A 33 -8.54 -2.15 -20.50
N VAL A 34 -7.67 -1.13 -20.51
CA VAL A 34 -8.09 0.26 -20.69
C VAL A 34 -7.56 0.73 -22.03
N LEU A 35 -8.45 1.17 -22.91
CA LEU A 35 -8.07 1.65 -24.23
C LEU A 35 -7.78 3.15 -24.22
N SER A 36 -6.95 3.57 -25.16
CA SER A 36 -6.76 4.97 -25.53
C SER A 36 -8.09 5.60 -25.97
N ARG A 37 -8.16 6.94 -25.97
CA ARG A 37 -9.39 7.69 -26.25
C ARG A 37 -10.01 7.35 -27.62
N ASP A 38 -9.18 7.02 -28.60
CA ASP A 38 -9.57 6.60 -29.96
C ASP A 38 -9.82 5.08 -30.07
N GLY A 39 -9.63 4.33 -28.99
CA GLY A 39 -9.84 2.88 -28.94
C GLY A 39 -8.73 2.05 -29.60
N SER A 40 -7.70 2.67 -30.19
CA SER A 40 -6.76 1.97 -31.07
C SER A 40 -5.67 1.19 -30.34
N ARG A 41 -5.37 1.59 -29.10
CA ARG A 41 -4.27 1.04 -28.30
C ARG A 41 -4.71 0.73 -26.88
N GLU A 42 -4.41 -0.47 -26.42
CA GLU A 42 -4.46 -0.80 -24.99
C GLU A 42 -3.35 -0.04 -24.24
N LEU A 43 -3.75 0.66 -23.18
CA LEU A 43 -2.84 1.42 -22.35
C LEU A 43 -2.24 0.49 -21.30
N TYR A 44 -0.92 0.32 -21.38
CA TYR A 44 -0.11 -0.40 -20.39
C TYR A 44 -0.57 -1.84 -20.14
N PRO A 45 -0.66 -2.68 -21.18
CA PRO A 45 -1.09 -4.07 -21.06
C PRO A 45 -0.18 -4.84 -20.10
N GLY A 46 -0.79 -5.63 -19.21
CA GLY A 46 -0.07 -6.48 -18.25
C GLY A 46 0.78 -5.69 -17.24
N ALA A 47 0.51 -4.40 -17.04
CA ALA A 47 1.20 -3.57 -16.06
C ALA A 47 0.20 -2.76 -15.22
N PRO A 48 0.47 -2.59 -13.92
CA PRO A 48 -0.32 -1.67 -13.11
C PRO A 48 -0.02 -0.24 -13.56
N LEU A 49 -0.95 0.65 -13.26
CA LEU A 49 -0.81 2.08 -13.36
C LEU A 49 -0.66 2.63 -11.93
N PRO A 50 0.57 2.91 -11.45
CA PRO A 50 0.78 3.41 -10.11
C PRO A 50 -0.13 4.59 -9.81
N HIS A 51 -1.05 4.35 -8.89
CA HIS A 51 -2.03 5.29 -8.38
C HIS A 51 -1.83 5.44 -6.88
N PHE A 52 -1.92 6.66 -6.39
CA PHE A 52 -1.74 6.99 -4.98
C PHE A 52 -2.93 7.81 -4.50
N ASN A 53 -3.58 7.30 -3.46
CA ASN A 53 -4.75 7.91 -2.85
C ASN A 53 -4.39 9.28 -2.25
N GLU A 54 -5.40 10.16 -2.15
CA GLU A 54 -5.34 11.44 -1.43
C GLU A 54 -4.25 12.42 -1.91
N VAL A 55 -3.68 12.21 -3.11
CA VAL A 55 -2.56 13.01 -3.64
C VAL A 55 -1.31 12.94 -2.75
N ASP A 56 -1.08 11.84 -2.02
CA ASP A 56 0.12 11.70 -1.21
C ASP A 56 1.37 11.58 -2.11
N GLU A 57 2.07 12.71 -2.30
CA GLU A 57 3.24 12.79 -3.17
C GLU A 57 4.44 12.00 -2.64
N GLY A 58 4.52 11.79 -1.32
CA GLY A 58 5.53 10.93 -0.72
C GLY A 58 5.35 9.48 -1.18
N VAL A 59 4.11 8.98 -1.09
CA VAL A 59 3.77 7.67 -1.65
C VAL A 59 3.93 7.65 -3.17
N ALA A 60 3.58 8.72 -3.88
CA ALA A 60 3.70 8.77 -5.34
C ALA A 60 5.10 8.43 -5.84
N VAL A 61 6.12 9.08 -5.26
CA VAL A 61 7.53 8.83 -5.59
C VAL A 61 7.90 7.39 -5.23
N ASP A 62 7.48 6.95 -4.05
CA ASP A 62 7.75 5.61 -3.55
C ASP A 62 7.15 4.51 -4.43
N SER A 63 5.86 4.58 -4.75
CA SER A 63 5.17 3.58 -5.56
C SER A 63 5.75 3.53 -6.98
N LEU A 64 6.19 4.65 -7.55
CA LEU A 64 6.87 4.67 -8.85
C LEU A 64 8.25 3.99 -8.81
N VAL A 65 9.05 4.27 -7.77
CA VAL A 65 10.36 3.64 -7.55
C VAL A 65 10.18 2.14 -7.34
N THR A 66 9.27 1.75 -6.44
CA THR A 66 8.93 0.36 -6.12
C THR A 66 8.50 -0.40 -7.36
N ASN A 67 7.55 0.16 -8.12
CA ASN A 67 7.04 -0.46 -9.34
C ASN A 67 8.17 -0.75 -10.34
N ARG A 68 9.10 0.19 -10.55
CA ARG A 68 10.22 0.00 -11.47
C ARG A 68 11.20 -1.06 -10.99
N ILE A 69 11.54 -1.04 -9.70
CA ILE A 69 12.45 -2.03 -9.11
C ILE A 69 11.83 -3.43 -9.20
N TRP A 70 10.59 -3.60 -8.74
CA TRP A 70 9.93 -4.91 -8.75
C TRP A 70 9.80 -5.44 -10.17
N THR A 71 9.42 -4.59 -11.12
CA THR A 71 9.37 -4.98 -12.54
C THR A 71 10.74 -5.43 -13.05
N ALA A 72 11.81 -4.68 -12.75
CA ALA A 72 13.17 -5.02 -13.18
C ALA A 72 13.69 -6.32 -12.53
N MET A 73 13.23 -6.64 -11.33
CA MET A 73 13.54 -7.87 -10.61
C MET A 73 12.65 -9.06 -11.02
N GLY A 74 11.67 -8.86 -11.90
CA GLY A 74 10.71 -9.90 -12.29
C GLY A 74 9.67 -10.23 -11.21
N LEU A 75 9.47 -9.34 -10.24
CA LEU A 75 8.48 -9.45 -9.16
C LEU A 75 7.15 -8.80 -9.56
N ASP A 76 6.06 -9.13 -8.87
CA ASP A 76 4.76 -8.44 -9.04
C ASP A 76 4.88 -6.97 -8.60
N PRO A 77 4.81 -5.99 -9.51
CA PRO A 77 5.07 -4.59 -9.20
C PRO A 77 3.85 -3.87 -8.61
N ALA A 78 2.78 -4.60 -8.28
CA ALA A 78 1.63 -4.06 -7.55
C ALA A 78 2.04 -3.65 -6.13
N THR A 79 1.82 -2.38 -5.83
CA THR A 79 2.13 -1.76 -4.53
C THR A 79 0.95 -0.88 -4.13
N THR A 80 0.81 -0.63 -2.85
CA THR A 80 -0.24 0.23 -2.33
C THR A 80 0.21 0.90 -1.05
N LEU A 81 -0.37 2.06 -0.78
CA LEU A 81 -0.28 2.64 0.55
C LEU A 81 -1.27 1.97 1.51
N HIS A 82 -0.96 2.02 2.79
CA HIS A 82 -1.89 1.76 3.88
C HIS A 82 -1.81 2.90 4.89
N ASP A 83 -2.96 3.29 5.44
CA ASP A 83 -2.97 3.99 6.71
C ASP A 83 -2.59 3.03 7.83
N ILE A 84 -1.77 3.54 8.74
CA ILE A 84 -1.40 2.86 9.98
C ILE A 84 -2.41 3.28 11.02
N ARG A 85 -3.40 2.44 11.28
CA ARG A 85 -4.57 2.82 12.09
C ARG A 85 -4.32 2.67 13.57
N TRP A 86 -3.94 1.46 13.99
CA TRP A 86 -3.62 1.11 15.36
C TRP A 86 -2.90 -0.25 15.39
N GLY A 87 -2.53 -0.72 16.57
CA GLY A 87 -1.99 -2.08 16.77
C GLY A 87 -2.08 -2.50 18.23
N ASP A 88 -2.01 -3.80 18.47
CA ASP A 88 -2.03 -4.42 19.80
C ASP A 88 -1.22 -5.72 19.81
N GLU A 89 -0.98 -6.24 21.01
CA GLU A 89 -0.32 -7.53 21.20
C GLU A 89 -1.25 -8.68 20.82
N TYR A 90 -0.74 -9.62 20.03
CA TYR A 90 -1.41 -10.87 19.68
C TYR A 90 -0.38 -12.00 19.58
N ASP A 91 -0.58 -13.06 20.36
CA ASP A 91 0.30 -14.24 20.37
C ASP A 91 1.81 -13.90 20.51
N GLY A 92 2.12 -13.01 21.46
CA GLY A 92 3.49 -12.59 21.78
C GLY A 92 4.15 -11.67 20.74
N ARG A 93 3.37 -11.11 19.81
CA ARG A 93 3.82 -10.18 18.77
C ARG A 93 2.97 -8.91 18.77
N PHE A 94 3.59 -7.77 18.49
CA PHE A 94 2.85 -6.54 18.24
C PHE A 94 2.37 -6.50 16.79
N VAL A 95 1.05 -6.54 16.58
CA VAL A 95 0.44 -6.61 15.25
C VAL A 95 -0.23 -5.28 14.91
N TRP A 96 0.23 -4.68 13.81
CA TRP A 96 -0.37 -3.48 13.24
C TRP A 96 -1.62 -3.81 12.42
N VAL A 97 -2.63 -2.97 12.58
CA VAL A 97 -3.81 -2.89 11.72
C VAL A 97 -3.59 -1.78 10.71
N MET A 98 -3.41 -2.20 9.46
CA MET A 98 -3.18 -1.33 8.32
C MET A 98 -4.41 -1.36 7.40
N GLU A 99 -5.18 -0.25 7.39
CA GLU A 99 -6.42 -0.14 6.61
C GLU A 99 -6.43 1.18 5.82
N ILE A 100 -6.10 1.09 4.53
CA ILE A 100 -6.31 2.20 3.60
C ILE A 100 -7.80 2.49 3.47
N SER A 101 -8.14 3.77 3.37
CA SER A 101 -9.51 4.29 3.25
C SER A 101 -10.25 3.97 1.94
N GLY A 102 -10.06 2.78 1.35
CA GLY A 102 -10.76 2.42 0.12
C GLY A 102 -10.37 1.09 -0.52
N ALA A 103 -9.15 0.98 -1.04
CA ALA A 103 -8.80 -0.12 -1.93
C ALA A 103 -7.32 -0.47 -1.94
N VAL A 104 -7.03 -1.75 -2.10
CA VAL A 104 -5.70 -2.29 -2.41
C VAL A 104 -5.76 -3.16 -3.67
N PRO A 105 -4.63 -3.42 -4.37
CA PRO A 105 -4.60 -4.32 -5.50
C PRO A 105 -5.14 -5.70 -5.14
N ALA A 106 -5.97 -6.30 -6.00
CA ALA A 106 -6.51 -7.63 -5.73
C ALA A 106 -5.41 -8.70 -5.54
N SER A 107 -4.22 -8.54 -6.15
CA SER A 107 -3.09 -9.46 -5.93
C SER A 107 -2.58 -9.48 -4.49
N HIS A 108 -2.83 -8.42 -3.70
CA HIS A 108 -2.50 -8.34 -2.28
C HIS A 108 -3.46 -9.18 -1.42
N HIS A 109 -4.69 -9.44 -1.89
CA HIS A 109 -5.61 -10.40 -1.27
C HIS A 109 -5.39 -11.85 -1.75
N GLY A 110 -4.54 -12.05 -2.77
CA GLY A 110 -4.40 -13.33 -3.47
C GLY A 110 -5.28 -13.48 -4.71
N GLY A 111 -5.92 -12.39 -5.17
CA GLY A 111 -6.68 -12.31 -6.41
C GLY A 111 -8.11 -11.81 -6.20
N TYR A 112 -8.83 -11.54 -7.30
CA TYR A 112 -10.21 -11.03 -7.23
C TYR A 112 -11.18 -11.97 -6.53
N HIS A 113 -10.97 -13.29 -6.60
CA HIS A 113 -11.82 -14.27 -5.92
C HIS A 113 -11.75 -14.18 -4.38
N LYS A 114 -10.74 -13.49 -3.84
CA LYS A 114 -10.58 -13.16 -2.41
C LYS A 114 -10.83 -11.69 -2.12
N SER A 115 -11.28 -10.92 -3.12
CA SER A 115 -11.61 -9.51 -2.99
C SER A 115 -13.12 -9.32 -3.13
N TRP A 116 -13.65 -8.28 -2.51
CA TRP A 116 -15.06 -7.91 -2.63
C TRP A 116 -15.21 -6.39 -2.63
N SER A 117 -16.38 -5.90 -3.07
CA SER A 117 -16.69 -4.48 -3.02
C SER A 117 -17.76 -4.21 -1.99
N MET A 118 -17.51 -3.23 -1.13
CA MET A 118 -18.47 -2.70 -0.18
C MET A 118 -18.78 -1.26 -0.52
N ARG A 119 -20.02 -0.84 -0.27
CA ARG A 119 -20.36 0.58 -0.36
C ARG A 119 -19.56 1.34 0.69
N GLN A 120 -18.83 2.37 0.29
CA GLN A 120 -18.11 3.25 1.21
C GLN A 120 -19.05 3.84 2.30
N PRO A 121 -18.56 4.10 3.54
CA PRO A 121 -19.37 4.65 4.61
C PRO A 121 -19.98 6.01 4.25
N PRO A 122 -21.31 6.19 4.39
CA PRO A 122 -21.99 7.45 4.05
C PRO A 122 -21.45 8.69 4.77
N MET A 123 -20.90 8.51 5.98
CA MET A 123 -20.34 9.61 6.77
C MET A 123 -19.18 10.31 6.07
N TYR A 124 -18.31 9.55 5.40
CA TYR A 124 -17.15 10.08 4.69
C TYR A 124 -17.44 10.28 3.19
N PHE A 125 -18.23 9.37 2.61
CA PHE A 125 -18.53 9.27 1.19
C PHE A 125 -20.06 9.27 0.98
N PRO A 126 -20.71 10.45 1.00
CA PRO A 126 -22.18 10.54 0.97
C PRO A 126 -22.76 9.89 -0.29
N LEU A 127 -22.11 10.08 -1.44
CA LEU A 127 -22.48 9.49 -2.73
C LEU A 127 -22.08 8.01 -2.88
N GLY A 128 -21.50 7.42 -1.84
CA GLY A 128 -21.03 6.03 -1.87
C GLY A 128 -19.82 5.85 -2.78
N GLY A 129 -19.87 4.84 -3.62
CA GLY A 129 -18.69 4.27 -4.29
C GLY A 129 -18.35 2.90 -3.69
N GLY A 130 -17.70 2.07 -4.49
CA GLY A 130 -17.31 0.72 -4.09
C GLY A 130 -15.85 0.69 -3.67
N THR A 131 -15.56 0.07 -2.54
CA THR A 131 -14.21 -0.30 -2.13
C THR A 131 -13.68 -1.47 -2.98
N LEU A 132 -12.37 -1.73 -2.91
CA LEU A 132 -11.79 -3.02 -3.27
C LEU A 132 -11.21 -3.63 -2.00
N SER A 133 -12.09 -4.30 -1.26
CA SER A 133 -11.84 -4.84 0.07
C SER A 133 -11.38 -6.30 0.00
N GLY A 134 -10.77 -6.73 1.10
CA GLY A 134 -10.25 -8.07 1.28
C GLY A 134 -9.38 -8.12 2.53
N VAL A 135 -8.95 -9.33 2.88
CA VAL A 135 -7.88 -9.53 3.86
C VAL A 135 -6.59 -9.75 3.09
N SER A 136 -5.56 -8.98 3.41
CA SER A 136 -4.24 -9.15 2.79
C SER A 136 -3.69 -10.55 3.06
N LYS A 137 -3.13 -11.18 2.02
CA LYS A 137 -2.57 -12.53 2.12
C LYS A 137 -1.32 -12.53 3.01
N PRO A 138 -1.02 -13.62 3.72
CA PRO A 138 0.24 -13.71 4.45
C PRO A 138 1.43 -13.67 3.50
N GLY A 139 2.55 -13.07 3.92
CA GLY A 139 3.76 -13.04 3.11
C GLY A 139 4.79 -11.98 3.49
N GLU A 140 5.90 -11.98 2.76
CA GLU A 140 7.05 -11.11 2.98
C GLU A 140 6.88 -9.75 2.30
N LEU A 141 7.13 -8.68 3.05
CA LEU A 141 6.86 -7.30 2.62
C LEU A 141 8.09 -6.40 2.78
N VAL A 142 8.31 -5.54 1.80
CA VAL A 142 9.10 -4.31 2.00
C VAL A 142 8.13 -3.16 2.24
N TRP A 143 8.29 -2.47 3.36
CA TRP A 143 7.55 -1.24 3.65
C TRP A 143 8.46 -0.03 3.52
N SER A 144 7.86 1.11 3.21
CA SER A 144 8.61 2.34 3.00
C SER A 144 7.78 3.60 3.15
N ARG A 145 8.45 4.71 3.44
CA ARG A 145 7.85 6.05 3.44
C ARG A 145 8.85 7.09 3.00
N VAL A 146 8.53 7.80 1.92
CA VAL A 146 9.20 9.06 1.55
C VAL A 146 8.52 10.24 2.25
N PHE A 147 9.31 11.13 2.83
CA PHE A 147 8.82 12.31 3.54
C PHE A 147 9.80 13.49 3.45
N LEU A 148 9.31 14.69 3.73
CA LEU A 148 10.12 15.91 3.82
C LEU A 148 10.45 16.20 5.28
N MET A 149 11.72 16.42 5.58
CA MET A 149 12.18 16.87 6.90
C MET A 149 13.39 17.79 6.70
N ASP A 150 13.41 18.91 7.41
CA ASP A 150 14.51 19.90 7.33
C ASP A 150 14.83 20.35 5.89
N GLY A 151 13.79 20.48 5.05
CA GLY A 151 13.91 20.95 3.66
C GLY A 151 14.49 19.93 2.68
N VAL A 152 14.69 18.67 3.08
CA VAL A 152 15.21 17.61 2.20
C VAL A 152 14.35 16.35 2.26
N LEU A 153 14.42 15.53 1.21
CA LEU A 153 13.70 14.26 1.13
C LEU A 153 14.42 13.18 1.94
N HIS A 154 13.63 12.44 2.70
CA HIS A 154 14.05 11.27 3.46
C HIS A 154 13.22 10.06 3.01
N ALA A 155 13.78 8.86 3.14
CA ALA A 155 13.07 7.60 2.95
C ALA A 155 13.36 6.66 4.13
N ASP A 156 12.31 6.31 4.88
CA ASP A 156 12.36 5.21 5.83
C ASP A 156 12.00 3.92 5.09
N LEU A 157 12.82 2.87 5.24
CA LEU A 157 12.64 1.59 4.56
C LEU A 157 12.85 0.44 5.56
N GLY A 158 12.04 -0.61 5.48
CA GLY A 158 12.23 -1.79 6.33
C GLY A 158 11.55 -3.05 5.83
N ARG A 159 11.78 -4.15 6.56
CA ARG A 159 11.16 -5.45 6.34
C ARG A 159 9.90 -5.58 7.22
N ALA A 160 8.92 -6.32 6.72
CA ALA A 160 7.70 -6.67 7.44
C ALA A 160 7.14 -8.01 6.95
N THR A 161 6.25 -8.59 7.74
CA THR A 161 5.46 -9.77 7.35
C THR A 161 3.97 -9.44 7.46
N ALA A 162 3.21 -9.68 6.39
CA ALA A 162 1.76 -9.77 6.46
C ALA A 162 1.38 -11.08 7.14
N LEU A 163 0.55 -11.00 8.18
CA LEU A 163 0.14 -12.12 9.01
C LEU A 163 -1.26 -12.59 8.64
N GLU A 164 -1.45 -13.91 8.63
CA GLU A 164 -2.77 -14.52 8.65
C GLU A 164 -3.24 -14.63 10.10
N LEU A 165 -4.40 -14.04 10.39
CA LEU A 165 -5.06 -14.16 11.69
C LEU A 165 -6.38 -14.92 11.51
N PRO A 166 -6.90 -15.57 12.57
CA PRO A 166 -8.22 -16.20 12.54
C PRO A 166 -9.31 -15.22 12.10
N GLU A 167 -10.37 -15.74 11.50
CA GLU A 167 -11.49 -14.92 11.00
C GLU A 167 -12.13 -14.08 12.12
N GLU A 168 -12.30 -14.66 13.31
CA GLU A 168 -12.85 -13.95 14.48
C GLU A 168 -12.00 -12.74 14.87
N GLU A 169 -10.68 -12.90 14.89
CA GLU A 169 -9.74 -11.83 15.21
C GLU A 169 -9.72 -10.76 14.11
N THR A 170 -9.75 -11.19 12.85
CA THR A 170 -9.86 -10.27 11.70
C THR A 170 -11.15 -9.46 11.77
N ARG A 171 -12.28 -10.09 12.12
CA ARG A 171 -13.57 -9.42 12.30
C ARG A 171 -13.54 -8.41 13.43
N ARG A 172 -12.99 -8.79 14.60
CA ARG A 172 -12.81 -7.89 15.74
C ARG A 172 -12.05 -6.62 15.34
N ARG A 173 -10.97 -6.77 14.58
CA ARG A 173 -10.13 -5.65 14.14
C ARG A 173 -10.84 -4.74 13.13
N LEU A 174 -11.52 -5.32 12.15
CA LEU A 174 -12.35 -4.58 11.19
C LEU A 174 -13.44 -3.76 11.88
N ASP A 175 -14.15 -4.37 12.84
CA ASP A 175 -15.24 -3.73 13.59
C ASP A 175 -14.74 -2.59 14.51
N ALA A 176 -13.46 -2.60 14.89
CA ALA A 176 -12.83 -1.54 15.66
C ALA A 176 -12.41 -0.32 14.81
N THR A 177 -12.35 -0.46 13.47
CA THR A 177 -11.94 0.60 12.55
C THR A 177 -13.05 0.91 11.53
N THR A 178 -13.03 0.30 10.34
CA THR A 178 -14.03 0.48 9.29
C THR A 178 -14.18 -0.83 8.50
N PRO A 179 -15.22 -1.63 8.78
CA PRO A 179 -15.39 -2.95 8.18
C PRO A 179 -15.48 -2.99 6.64
N GLN A 180 -15.78 -1.84 6.04
CA GLN A 180 -15.87 -1.68 4.60
C GLN A 180 -14.49 -1.65 3.93
N TRP A 181 -13.40 -1.37 4.64
CA TRP A 181 -12.08 -1.18 4.06
C TRP A 181 -11.26 -2.48 4.00
N PRO A 182 -10.27 -2.58 3.10
CA PRO A 182 -9.32 -3.68 3.11
C PRO A 182 -8.42 -3.62 4.35
N ILE A 183 -8.08 -4.79 4.89
CA ILE A 183 -7.25 -4.91 6.10
C ILE A 183 -5.97 -5.70 5.83
N MET A 184 -4.87 -5.21 6.40
CA MET A 184 -3.61 -5.93 6.53
C MET A 184 -3.23 -6.01 8.00
N HIS A 185 -2.88 -7.22 8.44
CA HIS A 185 -2.23 -7.45 9.72
C HIS A 185 -0.73 -7.51 9.46
N ALA A 186 0.07 -6.65 10.08
CA ALA A 186 1.50 -6.59 9.76
C ALA A 186 2.37 -6.54 11.02
N GLU A 187 3.47 -7.29 10.98
CA GLU A 187 4.57 -7.19 11.93
C GLU A 187 5.74 -6.45 11.24
N LEU A 188 6.23 -5.38 11.86
CA LEU A 188 7.41 -4.65 11.38
C LEU A 188 8.67 -5.22 12.06
N HIS A 189 9.59 -5.76 11.28
CA HIS A 189 10.70 -6.53 11.83
C HIS A 189 11.67 -5.65 12.61
N GLY A 190 11.83 -5.94 13.90
CA GLY A 190 12.79 -5.22 14.76
C GLY A 190 12.45 -3.75 15.00
N VAL A 191 11.22 -3.31 14.71
CA VAL A 191 10.73 -1.96 15.03
C VAL A 191 9.64 -2.06 16.08
N SER A 192 9.89 -1.55 17.29
CA SER A 192 8.85 -1.50 18.31
C SER A 192 7.77 -0.48 17.99
N ARG A 193 6.59 -0.63 18.60
CA ARG A 193 5.50 0.37 18.53
C ARG A 193 6.02 1.78 18.81
N ASP A 194 6.75 1.96 19.89
CA ASP A 194 7.19 3.28 20.35
C ASP A 194 8.26 3.87 19.43
N GLN A 195 9.18 3.04 18.91
CA GLN A 195 10.15 3.48 17.92
C GLN A 195 9.46 3.93 16.63
N PHE A 196 8.48 3.16 16.17
CA PHE A 196 7.72 3.48 14.97
C PHE A 196 6.94 4.78 15.13
N MET A 197 6.13 4.91 16.18
CA MET A 197 5.30 6.10 16.43
C MET A 197 6.11 7.36 16.73
N ALA A 198 7.31 7.24 17.32
CA ALA A 198 8.18 8.39 17.56
C ALA A 198 8.84 8.92 16.28
N ARG A 199 9.03 8.05 15.28
CA ARG A 199 9.78 8.37 14.06
C ARG A 199 8.89 8.67 12.86
N HIS A 200 7.88 7.84 12.62
CA HIS A 200 7.11 7.84 11.38
C HIS A 200 6.43 9.20 11.16
N ARG A 201 6.70 9.81 10.01
CA ARG A 201 6.32 11.22 9.71
C ARG A 201 5.03 11.35 8.90
N ALA A 202 4.21 10.31 8.87
CA ALA A 202 2.96 10.29 8.11
C ALA A 202 1.94 9.35 8.75
N ASN A 203 0.70 9.39 8.26
CA ASN A 203 -0.29 8.33 8.53
C ASN A 203 -0.14 7.15 7.56
N HIS A 204 0.41 7.39 6.35
CA HIS A 204 0.59 6.38 5.33
C HIS A 204 2.00 5.82 5.26
N LEU A 205 2.10 4.51 5.00
CA LEU A 205 3.29 3.86 4.44
C LEU A 205 2.93 3.11 3.15
N ASN A 206 3.92 2.84 2.31
CA ASN A 206 3.78 2.03 1.09
C ASN A 206 4.27 0.60 1.35
N VAL A 207 3.58 -0.41 0.80
CA VAL A 207 3.97 -1.83 0.90
C VAL A 207 4.08 -2.50 -0.46
N ALA A 208 5.02 -3.43 -0.58
CA ALA A 208 5.14 -4.32 -1.73
C ALA A 208 5.57 -5.73 -1.29
N TYR A 209 4.92 -6.73 -1.88
CA TYR A 209 5.18 -8.14 -1.60
C TYR A 209 6.42 -8.65 -2.35
N ALA A 210 7.14 -9.56 -1.72
CA ALA A 210 8.17 -10.38 -2.35
C ALA A 210 7.86 -11.86 -2.10
N PRO A 211 8.37 -12.78 -2.95
CA PRO A 211 8.01 -14.20 -2.87
C PRO A 211 8.58 -14.90 -1.64
N ASP A 212 9.70 -14.41 -1.10
CA ASP A 212 10.38 -14.94 0.08
C ASP A 212 11.26 -13.87 0.73
N ALA A 213 11.81 -14.18 1.91
CA ALA A 213 12.59 -13.23 2.70
C ALA A 213 13.86 -12.75 1.97
N GLY A 214 14.54 -13.64 1.24
CA GLY A 214 15.78 -13.31 0.53
C GLY A 214 15.54 -12.38 -0.66
N ALA A 215 14.49 -12.65 -1.45
CA ALA A 215 14.07 -11.75 -2.53
C ALA A 215 13.67 -10.37 -1.99
N ALA A 216 13.07 -10.34 -0.82
CA ALA A 216 12.59 -9.13 -0.19
C ALA A 216 13.73 -8.30 0.44
N ASP A 217 14.75 -8.96 1.01
CA ASP A 217 16.01 -8.31 1.43
C ASP A 217 16.74 -7.72 0.23
N ALA A 218 16.86 -8.48 -0.87
CA ALA A 218 17.47 -8.00 -2.11
C ALA A 218 16.71 -6.78 -2.68
N ALA A 219 15.37 -6.82 -2.68
CA ALA A 219 14.55 -5.72 -3.18
C ALA A 219 14.65 -4.47 -2.29
N LEU A 220 14.72 -4.65 -0.97
CA LEU A 220 14.99 -3.57 -0.02
C LEU A 220 16.39 -2.94 -0.26
N ALA A 221 17.42 -3.76 -0.48
CA ALA A 221 18.78 -3.30 -0.79
C ALA A 221 18.79 -2.42 -2.05
N VAL A 222 18.21 -2.92 -3.14
CA VAL A 222 18.12 -2.19 -4.42
C VAL A 222 17.34 -0.89 -4.25
N LYS A 223 16.24 -0.91 -3.49
CA LYS A 223 15.43 0.28 -3.22
C LYS A 223 16.17 1.33 -2.39
N ALA A 224 16.92 0.91 -1.37
CA ALA A 224 17.77 1.79 -0.58
C ALA A 224 18.85 2.44 -1.46
N VAL A 225 19.55 1.66 -2.28
CA VAL A 225 20.58 2.19 -3.19
C VAL A 225 19.97 3.15 -4.20
N LEU A 226 18.85 2.81 -4.84
CA LEU A 226 18.23 3.69 -5.83
C LEU A 226 17.80 5.04 -5.22
N PHE A 227 17.23 5.04 -4.01
CA PHE A 227 16.89 6.28 -3.33
C PHE A 227 18.13 7.12 -2.97
N ALA A 228 19.20 6.47 -2.49
CA ALA A 228 20.44 7.15 -2.17
C ALA A 228 21.08 7.79 -3.42
N GLU A 229 21.08 7.09 -4.56
CA GLU A 229 21.57 7.60 -5.85
C GLU A 229 20.72 8.77 -6.38
N LEU A 230 19.43 8.82 -6.03
CA LEU A 230 18.55 9.96 -6.32
C LEU A 230 18.74 11.13 -5.33
N GLY A 231 19.67 11.03 -4.38
CA GLY A 231 19.97 12.06 -3.38
C GLY A 231 18.98 12.10 -2.21
N VAL A 232 18.14 11.08 -2.03
CA VAL A 232 17.22 10.96 -0.89
C VAL A 232 17.98 10.40 0.32
N ARG A 233 17.76 10.98 1.50
CA ARG A 233 18.36 10.47 2.74
C ARG A 233 17.66 9.19 3.20
N VAL A 234 18.32 8.05 3.02
CA VAL A 234 17.78 6.73 3.34
C VAL A 234 18.04 6.34 4.79
N HIS A 235 17.02 5.76 5.43
CA HIS A 235 17.08 5.22 6.79
C HIS A 235 16.53 3.80 6.76
N LEU A 236 17.36 2.85 7.19
CA LEU A 236 16.95 1.47 7.34
C LEU A 236 16.36 1.30 8.75
N CYS A 237 15.15 0.80 8.82
CA CYS A 237 14.38 0.70 10.04
C CYS A 237 14.24 -0.76 10.47
N GLY A 238 14.68 -1.04 11.70
CA GLY A 238 14.53 -2.35 12.34
C GLY A 238 15.59 -3.37 11.94
N ALA A 239 15.21 -4.64 11.96
CA ALA A 239 16.10 -5.74 11.61
C ALA A 239 16.16 -5.89 10.09
N VAL A 240 17.28 -5.49 9.50
CA VAL A 240 17.52 -5.58 8.06
C VAL A 240 18.85 -6.31 7.82
N ALA A 241 18.84 -7.29 6.91
CA ALA A 241 20.04 -7.96 6.43
C ALA A 241 20.50 -7.32 5.11
N LEU A 242 21.44 -6.38 5.17
CA LEU A 242 22.13 -5.78 4.01
C LEU A 242 23.62 -6.09 4.03
#